data_AF-A0AAN7VMG4-F1
#
_entry.id   AF-A0AAN7VMG4-F1
#
_cell.length_a   1.000
_cell.length_b   1.000
_cell.length_c   1.000
_cell.angle_alpha   90.00
_cell.angle_beta   90.00
_cell.angle_gamma   90.00
#
_symmetry.space_group_name_H-M   'P 1'
#
loop_
_entity.id
_entity.type
_entity.pdbx_description
1 polymer ?
#
loop_
_entity_poly.entity_id
_entity_poly.type
_entity_poly.pdbx_seq_one_letter_code
_entity_poly.pdbx_strand_id
1 'polypeptide(L)'
;MATDRASERFDRVFAELHQLSEDDKIVECVELAQDLLEENDIARYHRIKVLIMLSSCASDWRDAEACRLEAEQLWSFSRDYHPPGENAFVDGALAHLHLCLDSFNEVLQKEKPEYDAEMLRR
;
A
#
# COMPACT_ATOMS: atom_id res chain seq x y z
N MET A 1 -16.62 -5.39 21.50
CA MET A 1 -16.57 -4.08 20.81
C MET A 1 -15.23 -3.39 21.07
N ALA A 2 -14.12 -4.00 20.65
CA ALA A 2 -12.77 -3.44 20.79
C ALA A 2 -12.20 -2.94 19.44
N THR A 3 -12.94 -3.17 18.35
CA THR A 3 -12.56 -2.90 16.95
C THR A 3 -12.70 -1.43 16.54
N ASP A 4 -13.49 -0.63 17.25
CA ASP A 4 -13.83 0.74 16.81
C ASP A 4 -12.66 1.73 17.01
N ARG A 5 -12.02 1.71 18.19
CA ARG A 5 -10.94 2.65 18.52
C ARG A 5 -9.66 2.44 17.71
N ALA A 6 -9.36 1.18 17.36
CA ALA A 6 -8.19 0.86 16.55
C ALA A 6 -8.38 1.34 15.11
N SER A 7 -9.57 1.15 14.54
CA SER A 7 -9.93 1.70 13.23
C SER A 7 -9.97 3.23 13.24
N GLU A 8 -10.58 3.87 14.24
CA GLU A 8 -10.57 5.33 14.37
C GLU A 8 -9.16 5.91 14.50
N ARG A 9 -8.27 5.23 15.25
CA ARG A 9 -6.86 5.62 15.35
C ARG A 9 -6.20 5.51 13.98
N PHE A 10 -6.38 4.39 13.30
CA PHE A 10 -5.83 4.18 11.96
C PHE A 10 -6.33 5.26 11.00
N ASP A 11 -7.63 5.54 10.95
CA ASP A 11 -8.20 6.53 10.03
C ASP A 11 -7.60 7.93 10.25
N ARG A 12 -7.36 8.31 11.52
CA ARG A 12 -6.68 9.58 11.84
C ARG A 12 -5.25 9.62 11.33
N VAL A 13 -4.46 8.60 11.64
CA VAL A 13 -3.04 8.54 11.22
C VAL A 13 -2.94 8.41 9.70
N PHE A 14 -3.86 7.68 9.06
CA PHE A 14 -3.90 7.53 7.63
C PHE A 14 -4.30 8.83 6.91
N ALA A 15 -5.19 9.63 7.50
CA ALA A 15 -5.48 10.98 7.00
C ALA A 15 -4.26 11.90 7.12
N GLU A 16 -3.46 11.76 8.18
CA GLU A 16 -2.20 12.48 8.34
C GLU A 16 -1.17 12.09 7.28
N LEU A 17 -1.02 10.78 6.96
CA LEU A 17 -0.19 10.32 5.84
C LEU A 17 -0.59 10.98 4.52
N HIS A 18 -1.89 11.03 4.22
CA HIS A 18 -2.39 11.71 3.03
C HIS A 18 -2.00 13.20 3.02
N GLN A 19 -2.18 13.90 4.13
CA GLN A 19 -1.83 15.32 4.22
C GLN A 19 -0.32 15.55 4.05
N LEU A 20 0.53 14.69 4.64
CA LEU A 20 1.98 14.78 4.50
C LEU A 20 2.40 14.58 3.03
N SER A 21 1.78 13.62 2.34
CA SER A 21 2.00 13.40 0.91
C SER A 21 1.55 14.60 0.06
N GLU A 22 0.41 15.24 0.39
CA GLU A 22 -0.08 16.43 -0.32
C GLU A 22 0.77 17.68 -0.06
N ASP A 23 1.35 17.79 1.15
CA ASP A 23 2.26 18.87 1.55
C ASP A 23 3.69 18.70 1.00
N ASP A 24 3.96 17.67 0.20
CA ASP A 24 5.31 17.28 -0.29
C ASP A 24 6.31 16.97 0.84
N LYS A 25 5.80 16.57 2.01
CA LYS A 25 6.59 16.14 3.18
C LYS A 25 6.84 14.63 3.12
N ILE A 26 7.56 14.23 2.06
CA ILE A 26 7.75 12.82 1.71
C ILE A 26 8.52 12.05 2.79
N VAL A 27 9.54 12.67 3.40
CA VAL A 27 10.33 12.01 4.45
C VAL A 27 9.46 11.68 5.67
N GLU A 28 8.71 12.66 6.16
CA GLU A 28 7.80 12.48 7.29
C GLU A 28 6.67 11.48 6.96
N CYS A 29 6.18 11.48 5.71
CA CYS A 29 5.19 10.51 5.25
C CYS A 29 5.75 9.07 5.29
N VAL A 30 6.98 8.88 4.79
CA VAL A 30 7.65 7.57 4.78
C VAL A 30 7.90 7.07 6.20
N GLU A 31 8.44 7.92 7.08
CA GLU A 31 8.70 7.57 8.48
C GLU A 31 7.39 7.14 9.19
N LEU A 32 6.32 7.92 9.07
CA LEU A 32 5.03 7.60 9.68
C LEU A 32 4.40 6.32 9.09
N ALA A 33 4.57 6.08 7.79
CA ALA A 33 4.06 4.88 7.14
C ALA A 33 4.81 3.63 7.61
N GLN A 34 6.14 3.73 7.76
CA GLN A 34 6.96 2.64 8.30
C GLN A 34 6.59 2.34 9.75
N ASP A 35 6.45 3.36 10.61
CA ASP A 35 6.00 3.21 12.00
C ASP A 35 4.66 2.47 12.08
N LEU A 36 3.70 2.81 11.22
CA LEU A 36 2.40 2.10 11.15
C LEU A 36 2.54 0.64 10.71
N LEU A 37 3.48 0.31 9.83
CA LEU A 37 3.73 -1.06 9.38
C LEU A 37 4.46 -1.90 10.43
N GLU A 38 5.17 -1.29 11.37
CA GLU A 38 5.80 -1.98 12.51
C GLU A 38 4.79 -2.33 13.61
N GLU A 39 3.60 -1.72 13.62
CA GLU A 39 2.54 -2.07 14.55
C GLU A 39 1.97 -3.48 14.28
N ASN A 40 2.27 -4.43 15.17
CA ASN A 40 1.87 -5.85 15.03
C ASN A 40 0.35 -6.09 14.91
N ASP A 41 -0.48 -5.15 15.35
CA ASP A 41 -1.94 -5.29 15.41
C ASP A 41 -2.67 -4.60 14.24
N ILE A 42 -1.94 -4.12 13.22
CA ILE A 42 -2.57 -3.50 12.05
C ILE A 42 -3.36 -4.54 11.24
N ALA A 43 -4.64 -4.23 10.98
CA ALA A 43 -5.48 -5.07 10.13
C ALA A 43 -4.88 -5.17 8.71
N ARG A 44 -4.98 -6.34 8.06
CA ARG A 44 -4.41 -6.55 6.70
C ARG A 44 -4.89 -5.50 5.70
N TYR A 45 -6.17 -5.13 5.75
CA TYR A 45 -6.75 -4.08 4.92
C TYR A 45 -6.03 -2.73 5.10
N HIS A 46 -5.80 -2.32 6.35
CA HIS A 46 -5.06 -1.11 6.69
C HIS A 46 -3.60 -1.19 6.23
N ARG A 47 -2.96 -2.36 6.39
CA ARG A 47 -1.60 -2.62 5.92
C ARG A 47 -1.46 -2.43 4.41
N ILE A 48 -2.41 -2.95 3.62
CA ILE A 48 -2.42 -2.76 2.15
C ILE A 48 -2.51 -1.27 1.80
N LYS A 49 -3.38 -0.50 2.46
CA LYS A 49 -3.50 0.95 2.24
C LYS A 49 -2.20 1.69 2.52
N VAL A 50 -1.51 1.36 3.62
CA VAL A 50 -0.23 2.00 3.98
C VAL A 50 0.87 1.63 3.01
N LEU A 51 0.94 0.37 2.56
CA LEU A 51 1.91 -0.06 1.54
C LEU A 51 1.70 0.66 0.20
N ILE A 52 0.44 0.86 -0.24
CA ILE A 52 0.14 1.64 -1.45
C ILE A 52 0.61 3.09 -1.30
N MET A 53 0.37 3.71 -0.13
CA MET A 53 0.85 5.06 0.17
C MET A 53 2.38 5.12 0.13
N LEU A 54 3.05 4.23 0.87
CA LEU A 54 4.51 4.16 0.96
C LEU A 54 5.14 3.96 -0.42
N SER A 55 4.52 3.11 -1.24
CA SER A 55 4.93 2.89 -2.62
C SER A 55 4.89 4.17 -3.46
N SER A 56 3.91 5.05 -3.22
CA SER A 56 3.79 6.33 -3.94
C SER A 56 4.78 7.41 -3.47
N CYS A 57 5.27 7.28 -2.23
CA CYS A 57 6.27 8.17 -1.63
C CYS A 57 7.71 7.70 -1.86
N ALA A 58 7.90 6.49 -2.40
CA ALA A 58 9.22 5.91 -2.62
C ALA A 58 9.98 6.67 -3.71
N SER A 59 11.25 6.99 -3.43
CA SER A 59 12.14 7.70 -4.36
C SER A 59 12.88 6.76 -5.32
N ASP A 60 12.94 5.46 -5.02
CA ASP A 60 13.50 4.41 -5.86
C ASP A 60 12.39 3.49 -6.38
N TRP A 61 12.44 3.20 -7.69
CA TRP A 61 11.47 2.33 -8.35
C TRP A 61 11.39 0.92 -7.73
N ARG A 62 12.51 0.36 -7.28
CA ARG A 62 12.56 -0.97 -6.65
C ARG A 62 11.85 -0.99 -5.31
N ASP A 63 12.01 0.08 -4.53
CA ASP A 63 11.35 0.19 -3.23
C ASP A 63 9.84 0.36 -3.40
N ALA A 64 9.43 1.17 -4.39
CA ALA A 64 8.04 1.27 -4.81
C ALA A 64 7.49 -0.11 -5.26
N GLU A 65 8.20 -0.81 -6.14
CA GLU A 65 7.79 -2.13 -6.63
C GLU A 65 7.71 -3.17 -5.51
N ALA A 66 8.64 -3.14 -4.55
CA ALA A 66 8.61 -4.03 -3.40
C ALA A 66 7.36 -3.79 -2.54
N CYS A 67 7.04 -2.54 -2.23
CA CYS A 67 5.83 -2.17 -1.49
C CYS A 67 4.56 -2.60 -2.22
N ARG A 68 4.50 -2.36 -3.54
CA ARG A 68 3.39 -2.76 -4.40
C ARG A 68 3.19 -4.29 -4.40
N LEU A 69 4.26 -5.06 -4.52
CA LEU A 69 4.21 -6.53 -4.51
C LEU A 69 3.76 -7.08 -3.14
N GLU A 70 4.22 -6.49 -2.03
CA GLU A 70 3.75 -6.88 -0.69
C GLU A 70 2.24 -6.59 -0.55
N ALA A 71 1.79 -5.42 -1.01
CA ALA A 71 0.39 -5.03 -0.97
C ALA A 71 -0.49 -5.98 -1.81
N GLU A 72 -0.03 -6.36 -3.02
CA GLU A 72 -0.70 -7.31 -3.91
C GLU A 72 -0.77 -8.71 -3.29
N GLN A 73 0.30 -9.17 -2.67
CA GLN A 73 0.31 -10.46 -1.97
C GLN A 73 -0.69 -10.49 -0.81
N LEU A 74 -0.72 -9.44 0.01
CA LEU A 74 -1.68 -9.31 1.11
C LEU A 74 -3.13 -9.22 0.60
N TRP A 75 -3.34 -8.55 -0.53
CA TRP A 75 -4.64 -8.51 -1.19
C TRP A 75 -5.08 -9.91 -1.62
N SER A 76 -4.21 -10.67 -2.29
CA SER A 76 -4.49 -12.05 -2.73
C SER A 76 -4.87 -12.94 -1.55
N PHE A 77 -4.09 -12.92 -0.47
CA PHE A 77 -4.41 -13.69 0.73
C PHE A 77 -5.73 -13.26 1.38
N SER A 78 -6.04 -11.97 1.35
CA SER A 78 -7.32 -11.46 1.88
C SER A 78 -8.50 -11.92 1.02
N ARG A 79 -8.31 -11.99 -0.30
CA ARG A 79 -9.31 -12.52 -1.24
C ARG A 79 -9.52 -14.02 -1.08
N ASP A 80 -8.47 -14.80 -0.88
CA ASP A 80 -8.57 -16.24 -0.63
C ASP A 80 -9.34 -16.55 0.67
N TYR A 81 -9.12 -15.73 1.70
CA TYR A 81 -9.79 -15.87 2.99
C TYR A 81 -11.23 -15.33 2.99
N HIS A 82 -11.55 -14.40 2.08
CA HIS A 82 -12.88 -13.83 1.90
C HIS A 82 -13.37 -14.04 0.46
N PRO A 83 -13.92 -15.23 0.16
CA PRO A 83 -14.47 -15.54 -1.15
C PRO A 83 -15.51 -14.51 -1.62
N PRO A 84 -15.53 -14.17 -2.91
CA PRO A 84 -16.51 -13.24 -3.46
C PRO A 84 -17.95 -13.65 -3.19
N GLY A 85 -18.80 -12.68 -2.85
CA GLY A 85 -20.25 -12.86 -2.65
C GLY A 85 -20.65 -13.22 -1.22
N GLU A 86 -19.70 -13.51 -0.32
CA GLU A 86 -19.99 -13.78 1.08
C GLU A 86 -20.29 -12.51 1.88
N ASN A 87 -19.63 -11.40 1.52
CA ASN A 87 -19.80 -10.11 2.20
C ASN A 87 -19.57 -8.95 1.23
N ALA A 88 -20.66 -8.29 0.84
CA ALA A 88 -20.64 -7.18 -0.12
C ALA A 88 -19.75 -6.00 0.33
N PHE A 89 -19.62 -5.76 1.64
CA PHE A 89 -18.73 -4.71 2.15
C PHE A 89 -17.26 -5.09 1.94
N VAL A 90 -16.88 -6.32 2.29
CA VAL A 90 -15.51 -6.83 2.09
C VAL A 90 -15.18 -6.89 0.59
N ASP A 91 -16.14 -7.29 -0.24
CA ASP A 91 -15.98 -7.31 -1.68
C ASP A 91 -15.72 -5.93 -2.26
N GLY A 92 -16.51 -4.93 -1.86
CA GLY A 92 -16.30 -3.55 -2.27
C GLY A 92 -14.95 -3.00 -1.82
N ALA A 93 -14.56 -3.28 -0.57
CA ALA A 93 -13.29 -2.82 -0.01
C ALA A 93 -12.09 -3.43 -0.75
N LEU A 94 -12.10 -4.75 -0.99
CA LEU A 94 -11.04 -5.43 -1.74
C LEU A 94 -11.03 -5.01 -3.21
N ALA A 95 -12.19 -4.85 -3.85
CA ALA A 95 -12.25 -4.35 -5.23
C ALA A 95 -11.63 -2.95 -5.36
N HIS A 96 -11.90 -2.06 -4.40
CA HIS A 96 -11.29 -0.73 -4.38
C HIS A 96 -9.76 -0.80 -4.23
N LEU A 97 -9.25 -1.62 -3.30
CA LEU A 97 -7.80 -1.78 -3.15
C LEU A 97 -7.13 -2.36 -4.40
N HIS A 98 -7.78 -3.31 -5.07
CA HIS A 98 -7.26 -3.87 -6.32
C HIS A 98 -7.16 -2.80 -7.41
N LEU A 99 -8.19 -1.95 -7.56
CA LEU A 99 -8.16 -0.84 -8.51
C LEU A 99 -7.03 0.15 -8.22
N CYS A 100 -6.76 0.43 -6.93
CA CYS A 100 -5.62 1.26 -6.55
C CYS A 100 -4.29 0.61 -6.92
N LEU A 101 -4.13 -0.70 -6.68
CA LEU A 101 -2.94 -1.46 -7.05
C LEU A 101 -2.73 -1.51 -8.56
N ASP A 102 -3.80 -1.74 -9.33
CA ASP A 102 -3.76 -1.76 -10.80
C ASP A 102 -3.33 -0.40 -11.34
N SER A 103 -3.97 0.68 -10.88
CA SER A 103 -3.62 2.04 -11.28
C SER A 103 -2.17 2.38 -10.93
N PHE A 104 -1.71 1.94 -9.76
CA PHE A 104 -0.33 2.20 -9.34
C PHE A 104 0.67 1.38 -10.15
N ASN A 105 0.38 0.11 -10.42
CA ASN A 105 1.19 -0.72 -11.30
C ASN A 105 1.35 -0.09 -12.69
N GLU A 106 0.27 0.45 -13.27
CA GLU A 106 0.35 1.12 -14.58
C GLU A 106 1.30 2.32 -14.59
N VAL A 107 1.32 3.13 -13.52
CA VAL A 107 2.24 4.25 -13.36
C VAL A 107 3.66 3.71 -13.20
N LEU A 108 3.85 2.77 -12.29
CA LEU A 108 5.15 2.24 -11.93
C LEU A 108 5.83 1.50 -13.10
N GLN A 109 5.08 0.78 -13.93
CA GLN A 109 5.65 0.14 -15.13
C GLN A 109 6.10 1.16 -16.19
N LYS A 110 5.51 2.36 -16.25
CA LYS A 110 5.97 3.44 -17.17
C LYS A 110 7.28 4.06 -16.69
N GLU A 111 7.48 4.10 -15.38
CA GLU A 111 8.68 4.65 -14.73
C GLU A 111 9.77 3.61 -14.53
N LYS A 112 9.51 2.36 -14.92
CA LYS A 112 10.45 1.25 -14.81
C LYS A 112 11.76 1.62 -15.52
N PRO A 113 12.88 1.64 -14.79
CA PRO A 113 14.17 1.87 -15.41
C PRO A 113 14.41 0.85 -16.51
N GLU A 114 14.70 1.32 -17.71
CA GLU A 114 15.29 0.47 -18.75
C GLU A 114 16.65 0.02 -18.20
N TYR A 115 16.74 -1.21 -17.71
CA TYR A 115 18.04 -1.79 -17.45
C TYR A 115 18.74 -1.92 -18.79
N ASP A 116 19.75 -1.08 -19.02
CA ASP A 116 20.69 -1.29 -20.10
C ASP A 116 21.30 -2.69 -19.91
N ALA A 117 20.89 -3.61 -20.78
CA ALA A 117 21.37 -4.99 -20.81
C ALA A 117 22.89 -5.10 -21.04
N GLU A 118 23.61 -3.98 -21.14
CA GLU A 118 25.06 -3.89 -21.29
C GLU A 118 25.84 -4.03 -19.98
N MET A 119 25.24 -3.83 -18.79
CA MET A 119 25.99 -4.02 -17.52
C MET A 119 26.14 -5.48 -17.07
N LEU A 120 25.51 -6.44 -17.76
CA LEU A 120 25.71 -7.89 -17.52
C LEU A 120 26.78 -8.53 -18.42
N ARG A 121 27.57 -7.73 -19.15
CA ARG A 121 28.69 -8.19 -19.98
C ARG A 121 30.04 -7.55 -19.60
N ARG A 122 30.35 -7.48 -18.31
CA ARG A 122 31.73 -7.20 -17.86
C ARG A 122 32.18 -8.23 -16.84
#